data_AF-A0A519VUT0-F1
#
_entry.id   AF-A0A519VUT0-F1
#
_cell.length_a   1.000
_cell.length_b   1.000
_cell.length_c   1.000
_cell.angle_alpha   90.00
_cell.angle_beta   90.00
_cell.angle_gamma   90.00
#
_symmetry.space_group_name_H-M   'P 1'
#
loop_
_entity.id
_entity.type
_entity.pdbx_description
1 polymer ?
#
loop_
_entity_poly.entity_id
_entity_poly.type
_entity_poly.pdbx_seq_one_letter_code
_entity_poly.pdbx_strand_id
1 'polypeptide(L)' 'MSKIHAAITAVNGYVPDYVLTNEELEMLVETSDEWITSRTGIK' A
#
# COMPACT_ATOMS: atom_id res chain seq x y z
N MET A 1 -27.82 -4.71 33.76
CA MET A 1 -26.57 -5.27 33.18
C MET A 1 -26.00 -4.27 32.18
N SER A 2 -24.68 -4.08 32.16
CA SER A 2 -24.00 -3.23 31.17
C SER A 2 -24.07 -3.88 29.77
N LYS A 3 -24.38 -3.11 28.72
CA LYS A 3 -24.33 -3.61 27.33
C LYS A 3 -22.87 -3.72 26.90
N ILE A 4 -22.43 -4.93 26.56
CA ILE A 4 -21.11 -5.18 25.98
C ILE A 4 -21.15 -4.80 24.49
N HIS A 5 -20.16 -4.03 24.06
CA HIS A 5 -19.97 -3.65 22.65
C HIS A 5 -18.71 -4.32 22.12
N ALA A 6 -18.72 -4.72 20.84
CA ALA A 6 -17.53 -5.20 20.18
C ALA A 6 -16.49 -4.07 20.06
N ALA A 7 -15.23 -4.39 20.30
CA ALA A 7 -14.10 -3.48 20.12
C ALA A 7 -13.02 -4.20 19.34
N ILE A 8 -12.30 -3.47 18.49
CA ILE A 8 -11.08 -3.98 17.85
C ILE A 8 -10.02 -4.12 18.94
N THR A 9 -9.60 -5.36 19.21
CA THR A 9 -8.65 -5.66 20.29
C THR A 9 -7.20 -5.61 19.84
N ALA A 10 -6.93 -5.81 18.54
CA ALA A 10 -5.59 -5.69 17.96
C ALA A 10 -5.67 -5.49 16.43
N VAL A 11 -4.61 -4.91 15.86
CA VAL A 11 -4.36 -4.81 14.41
C VAL A 11 -2.92 -5.22 14.16
N ASN A 12 -2.68 -6.08 13.18
CA ASN A 12 -1.35 -6.49 12.74
C ASN A 12 -1.28 -6.49 11.22
N GLY A 13 -0.08 -6.25 10.68
CA GLY A 13 0.19 -6.30 9.25
C GLY A 13 1.61 -6.83 9.00
N TYR A 14 1.79 -7.50 7.87
CA TYR A 14 3.08 -7.96 7.37
C TYR A 14 3.16 -7.66 5.88
N VAL A 15 4.32 -7.14 5.46
CA VAL A 15 4.67 -6.97 4.05
C VAL A 15 6.08 -7.53 3.84
N PRO A 16 6.39 -8.10 2.67
CA PRO A 16 7.74 -8.54 2.33
C PRO A 16 8.75 -7.39 2.32
N ASP A 17 10.04 -7.72 2.49
CA ASP A 17 11.11 -6.71 2.55
C ASP A 17 11.45 -6.07 1.19
N TYR A 18 11.09 -6.73 0.10
CA TYR A 18 11.37 -6.23 -1.24
C TYR A 18 10.38 -5.12 -1.63
N VAL A 19 10.94 -3.96 -2.01
CA VAL A 19 10.19 -2.79 -2.46
C VAL A 19 10.43 -2.62 -3.96
N LEU A 20 9.37 -2.79 -4.75
CA LEU A 20 9.37 -2.52 -6.18
C LEU A 20 9.05 -1.04 -6.39
N THR A 21 10.05 -0.25 -6.79
CA THR A 21 9.90 1.20 -6.97
C THR A 21 9.26 1.53 -8.32
N ASN A 22 8.74 2.75 -8.45
CA ASN A 22 8.29 3.26 -9.74
C ASN A 22 9.41 3.25 -10.79
N GLU A 23 10.66 3.54 -10.41
CA GLU A 23 11.82 3.46 -11.30
C GLU A 23 12.05 2.03 -11.84
N GLU A 24 11.87 1.01 -11.00
CA GLU A 24 11.94 -0.38 -11.44
C GLU A 24 10.76 -0.76 -12.35
N LEU A 25 9.56 -0.22 -12.08
CA LEU A 25 8.38 -0.42 -12.92
C LEU A 25 8.53 0.21 -14.32
N GLU A 26 9.17 1.37 -14.43
CA GLU A 26 9.47 2.03 -15.71
C GLU A 26 10.34 1.18 -16.64
N MET A 27 11.19 0.30 -16.08
CA MET A 27 12.02 -0.62 -16.87
C MET A 27 11.24 -1.86 -17.36
N LEU A 28 10.09 -2.17 -16.75
CA LEU A 28 9.29 -3.36 -17.05
C LEU A 28 8.15 -3.05 -18.04
N VAL A 29 7.61 -1.84 -18.00
CA VAL A 29 6.48 -1.41 -18.82
C VAL A 29 6.64 0.06 -19.23
N GLU A 30 5.99 0.45 -20.34
CA GLU A 30 5.97 1.84 -20.79
C GLU A 30 5.08 2.69 -19.87
N THR A 31 5.68 3.20 -18.80
CA THR A 31 5.04 4.06 -17.79
C THR A 31 6.02 5.10 -17.25
N SER A 32 5.58 5.96 -16.33
CA SER A 32 6.43 6.94 -15.65
C SER A 32 5.98 7.16 -14.21
N ASP A 33 6.92 7.56 -13.33
CA ASP A 33 6.66 7.95 -11.94
C ASP A 33 5.59 9.03 -11.84
N GLU A 34 5.60 10.00 -12.75
CA GLU A 34 4.59 11.06 -12.83
C GLU A 34 3.20 10.47 -13.12
N TRP A 35 3.10 9.54 -14.06
CA TRP A 35 1.83 8.89 -14.39
C TRP A 35 1.32 8.03 -13.22
N ILE A 36 2.19 7.20 -12.62
CA ILE A 36 1.84 6.31 -11.52
C ILE A 36 1.39 7.13 -10.30
N THR A 37 2.18 8.14 -9.92
CA THR A 37 1.90 8.98 -8.74
C THR A 37 0.63 9.80 -8.94
N SER A 38 0.44 10.43 -10.11
CA SER A 38 -0.72 11.30 -10.35
C SER A 38 -2.05 10.54 -10.46
N ARG A 39 -2.02 9.29 -10.93
CA ARG A 39 -3.23 8.48 -11.15
C ARG A 39 -3.58 7.58 -9.97
N THR A 40 -2.60 7.11 -9.21
CA THR A 40 -2.81 6.11 -8.15
C THR A 40 -2.44 6.60 -6.75
N GLY A 41 -1.55 7.58 -6.65
CA GLY A 41 -0.97 8.02 -5.38
C GLY A 41 0.07 7.05 -4.78
N ILE A 42 0.50 6.03 -5.54
CA ILE A 42 1.50 5.04 -5.13
C ILE A 42 2.90 5.49 -5.55
N LYS A 43 3.89 5.25 -4.69
CA LYS A 43 5.31 5.51 -4.91
C LYS A 43 6.17 4.36 -4.42
#